data_AF-A0A142X9U1-F1
#
_entry.id   AF-A0A142X9U1-F1
#
_cell.length_a   1.000
_cell.length_b   1.000
_cell.length_c   1.000
_cell.angle_alpha   90.00
_cell.angle_beta   90.00
_cell.angle_gamma   90.00
#
_symmetry.space_group_name_H-M   'P 1'
#
loop_
_entity.id
_entity.type
_entity.pdbx_description
1 polymer ?
#
loop_
_entity_poly.entity_id
_entity_poly.type
_entity_poly.pdbx_seq_one_letter_code
_entity_poly.pdbx_strand_id
1 'polypeptide(L)'
;MQLFCPACQAAFAGTQRCPRCAGLLLLPHEVAAESLNLRDLAGPPPEPTPFSRVVVGAVFALGLYLGLRKLAMGAVLAAHPEPDSWWTSFEGLTTVCGAQIAAVIFGAVLAAAGRVGGFVFGATVGGVCGGLFLAAELVAGAPFRDLVLYIQPLVLVAVGGIAGVFAARVWGAVPVLDMPVPVSQKLSSLCLTPDALVSTGRPTAWARIMFGATLMVIAVAASDQLRLGMQRYSDGMLNVGSVGQAKFITWQFAVLGVLTGGVIAGASTGTGIRHGLIAGAMGGVGVLGATALRGEALSPVNFWLGQLSLGELAPTAPAAVAAAVGGILFLGFLGGWLGGALFQPLAPEHARGRLKQGLY
;
A
#
# COMPACT_ATOMS: atom_id res chain seq x y z
N MET A 1 -2.86 29.38 21.69
CA MET A 1 -4.12 28.60 21.70
C MET A 1 -4.40 28.12 20.28
N GLN A 2 -4.64 26.83 20.11
CA GLN A 2 -4.92 26.23 18.81
C GLN A 2 -6.43 26.22 18.62
N LEU A 3 -6.89 26.87 17.55
CA LEU A 3 -8.31 26.96 17.22
C LEU A 3 -8.59 26.05 16.02
N PHE A 4 -9.69 25.32 16.05
CA PHE A 4 -9.98 24.30 15.06
C PHE A 4 -10.97 24.82 14.03
N CYS A 5 -10.66 24.66 12.74
CA CYS A 5 -11.64 24.96 11.70
C CYS A 5 -12.54 23.75 11.47
N PRO A 6 -13.86 23.82 11.74
CA PRO A 6 -14.74 22.69 11.42
C PRO A 6 -14.85 22.45 9.90
N ALA A 7 -14.71 23.51 9.09
CA ALA A 7 -14.77 23.41 7.63
C ALA A 7 -13.45 22.90 7.02
N CYS A 8 -12.31 23.35 7.52
CA CYS A 8 -11.01 23.00 6.96
C CYS A 8 -10.31 21.83 7.69
N GLN A 9 -10.85 21.40 8.83
CA GLN A 9 -10.33 20.33 9.71
C GLN A 9 -8.84 20.43 10.01
N ALA A 10 -8.36 21.65 10.08
CA ALA A 10 -7.00 21.98 10.42
C ALA A 10 -7.04 22.88 11.65
N ALA A 11 -6.05 22.66 12.49
CA ALA A 11 -5.85 23.43 13.69
C ALA A 11 -4.91 24.60 13.34
N PHE A 12 -5.35 25.81 13.60
CA PHE A 12 -4.60 27.03 13.31
C PHE A 12 -4.25 27.72 14.62
N ALA A 13 -3.02 28.21 14.73
CA ALA A 13 -2.59 28.97 15.88
C ALA A 13 -2.80 30.47 15.61
N GLY A 14 -3.43 31.18 16.55
CA GLY A 14 -3.40 32.64 16.60
C GLY A 14 -4.33 33.41 15.64
N THR A 15 -5.17 32.73 14.86
CA THR A 15 -6.23 33.40 14.07
C THR A 15 -7.61 32.94 14.53
N GLN A 16 -8.62 33.82 14.50
CA GLN A 16 -10.02 33.44 14.79
C GLN A 16 -10.77 32.95 13.54
N ARG A 17 -10.22 33.23 12.35
CA ARG A 17 -10.74 32.75 11.07
C ARG A 17 -9.70 31.88 10.38
N CYS A 18 -10.17 30.82 9.75
CA CYS A 18 -9.32 29.92 9.01
C CYS A 18 -8.75 30.65 7.78
N PRO A 19 -7.42 30.68 7.59
CA PRO A 19 -6.82 31.34 6.42
C PRO A 19 -7.15 30.64 5.09
N ARG A 20 -7.65 29.40 5.12
CA ARG A 20 -8.02 28.65 3.91
C ARG A 20 -9.47 28.87 3.47
N CYS A 21 -10.41 28.86 4.41
CA CYS A 21 -11.85 28.91 4.11
C CYS A 21 -12.57 30.11 4.74
N ALA A 22 -11.85 31.00 5.41
CA ALA A 22 -12.38 32.14 6.19
C ALA A 22 -13.40 31.80 7.29
N GLY A 23 -13.71 30.51 7.49
CA GLY A 23 -14.63 30.04 8.52
C GLY A 23 -14.10 30.30 9.92
N LEU A 24 -15.03 30.52 10.87
CA LEU A 24 -14.68 30.74 12.27
C LEU A 24 -13.97 29.51 12.83
N LEU A 25 -12.89 29.73 13.55
CA LEU A 25 -12.15 28.71 14.26
C LEU A 25 -12.74 28.59 15.67
N LEU A 26 -13.08 27.38 16.07
CA LEU A 26 -13.75 27.09 17.34
C LEU A 26 -12.75 26.55 18.36
N LEU A 27 -12.96 26.88 19.63
CA LEU A 27 -12.24 26.23 20.73
C LEU A 27 -12.85 24.84 20.96
N PRO A 28 -12.04 23.77 21.16
CA PRO A 28 -12.53 22.40 21.33
C PRO A 28 -13.56 22.21 22.46
N HIS A 29 -13.56 23.10 23.46
CA HIS A 29 -14.38 23.02 24.68
C HIS A 29 -15.64 23.88 24.64
N GLU A 30 -15.81 24.77 23.64
CA GLU A 30 -17.04 25.58 23.50
C GLU A 30 -18.16 24.81 22.79
N VAL A 31 -17.94 23.53 22.48
CA VAL A 31 -18.85 22.69 21.70
C VAL A 31 -19.51 21.64 22.62
N ALA A 32 -20.36 22.01 23.59
CA ALA A 32 -21.14 20.97 24.30
C ALA A 32 -22.47 21.44 24.94
N ALA A 33 -23.56 20.79 24.51
CA ALA A 33 -24.56 20.17 25.38
C ALA A 33 -25.13 18.91 24.67
N GLU A 34 -25.23 17.81 25.42
CA GLU A 34 -25.38 16.44 24.95
C GLU A 34 -26.85 16.03 24.77
N SER A 35 -27.20 15.39 23.65
CA SER A 35 -28.44 14.62 23.52
C SER A 35 -28.20 13.38 22.66
N LEU A 36 -28.69 12.24 23.14
CA LEU A 36 -28.54 10.89 22.59
C LEU A 36 -29.00 10.83 21.13
N ASN A 37 -28.06 10.75 20.19
CA ASN A 37 -28.36 10.53 18.78
C ASN A 37 -28.45 9.03 18.51
N LEU A 38 -29.61 8.56 18.01
CA LEU A 38 -29.81 7.18 17.52
C LEU A 38 -28.81 6.73 16.43
N ARG A 39 -28.02 7.66 15.86
CA ARG A 39 -26.92 7.37 14.94
C ARG A 39 -25.69 6.77 15.63
N ASP A 40 -25.58 6.85 16.95
CA ASP A 40 -24.54 6.17 17.74
C ASP A 40 -24.72 4.64 17.76
N LEU A 41 -25.82 4.11 17.21
CA LEU A 41 -25.99 2.67 16.98
C LEU A 41 -25.09 2.15 15.84
N ALA A 42 -24.67 3.00 14.90
CA ALA A 42 -23.66 2.62 13.91
C ALA A 42 -22.28 2.80 14.55
N GLY A 43 -21.81 1.73 15.21
CA GLY A 43 -20.52 1.73 15.91
C GLY A 43 -19.38 2.28 15.04
N PRO A 44 -18.33 2.85 15.67
CA PRO A 44 -17.19 3.41 14.95
C PRO A 44 -16.65 2.39 13.93
N PRO A 45 -16.24 2.85 12.73
CA PRO A 45 -15.65 1.94 11.76
C PRO A 45 -14.49 1.19 12.43
N PRO A 46 -14.39 -0.14 12.22
CA PRO A 46 -13.40 -0.94 12.94
C PRO A 46 -12.01 -0.40 12.65
N GLU A 47 -11.32 0.05 13.70
CA GLU A 47 -9.94 0.49 13.57
C GLU A 47 -9.05 -0.72 13.26
N PRO A 48 -8.07 -0.58 12.33
CA PRO A 48 -7.12 -1.64 12.08
C PRO A 48 -6.33 -1.91 13.36
N THR A 49 -6.39 -3.16 13.85
CA THR A 49 -5.72 -3.56 15.08
C THR A 49 -4.21 -3.36 14.96
N PRO A 50 -3.50 -3.03 16.07
CA PRO A 50 -2.05 -2.89 16.05
C PRO A 50 -1.34 -4.10 15.43
N PHE A 51 -1.82 -5.30 15.77
CA PHE A 51 -1.27 -6.56 15.28
C PHE A 51 -1.35 -6.69 13.74
N SER A 52 -2.51 -6.37 13.15
CA SER A 52 -2.68 -6.46 11.69
C SER A 52 -1.67 -5.62 10.92
N ARG A 53 -1.33 -4.43 11.43
CA ARG A 53 -0.34 -3.54 10.81
C ARG A 53 1.07 -4.11 10.88
N VAL A 54 1.44 -4.71 12.01
CA VAL A 54 2.73 -5.39 12.16
C VAL A 54 2.82 -6.57 11.19
N VAL A 55 1.78 -7.40 11.12
CA VAL A 55 1.73 -8.53 10.18
C VAL A 55 1.90 -8.05 8.74
N VAL A 56 1.15 -7.02 8.34
CA VAL A 56 1.27 -6.50 6.97
C VAL A 56 2.67 -5.92 6.73
N GLY A 57 3.21 -5.13 7.66
CA GLY A 57 4.58 -4.60 7.56
C GLY A 57 5.63 -5.70 7.41
N ALA A 58 5.51 -6.77 8.20
CA ALA A 58 6.42 -7.93 8.13
C ALA A 58 6.30 -8.68 6.80
N VAL A 59 5.08 -8.91 6.30
CA VAL A 59 4.86 -9.57 5.00
C VAL A 59 5.50 -8.75 3.87
N PHE A 60 5.29 -7.42 3.86
CA PHE A 60 5.92 -6.55 2.85
C PHE A 60 7.44 -6.49 2.99
N ALA A 61 7.98 -6.48 4.21
CA ALA A 61 9.42 -6.56 4.43
C ALA A 61 10.00 -7.88 3.89
N LEU A 62 9.42 -9.02 4.25
CA LEU A 62 9.89 -10.33 3.75
C LEU A 62 9.80 -10.40 2.22
N GLY A 63 8.68 -9.97 1.64
CA GLY A 63 8.50 -9.92 0.19
C GLY A 63 9.55 -9.05 -0.50
N LEU A 64 9.81 -7.85 0.04
CA LEU A 64 10.83 -6.94 -0.48
C LEU A 64 12.24 -7.55 -0.35
N TYR A 65 12.57 -8.17 0.78
CA TYR A 65 13.85 -8.86 0.96
C TYR A 65 14.05 -9.97 -0.08
N LEU A 66 13.04 -10.83 -0.27
CA LEU A 66 13.12 -11.90 -1.27
C LEU A 66 13.28 -11.34 -2.69
N GLY A 67 12.57 -10.25 -3.01
CA GLY A 67 12.72 -9.53 -4.27
C GLY A 67 14.14 -8.99 -4.46
N LEU A 68 14.67 -8.27 -3.48
CA LEU A 68 16.03 -7.72 -3.50
C LEU A 68 17.10 -8.82 -3.58
N ARG A 69 16.94 -9.91 -2.83
CA ARG A 69 17.86 -11.05 -2.86
C ARG A 69 17.89 -11.73 -4.24
N LYS A 70 16.73 -11.89 -4.88
CA LYS A 70 16.67 -12.45 -6.25
C LYS A 70 17.24 -11.49 -7.29
N LEU A 71 17.05 -10.19 -7.11
CA LEU A 71 17.68 -9.18 -7.96
C LEU A 71 19.21 -9.22 -7.82
N ALA A 72 19.72 -9.26 -6.59
CA ALA A 72 21.15 -9.40 -6.33
C ALA A 72 21.72 -10.69 -6.94
N MET A 73 21.01 -11.82 -6.80
CA MET A 73 21.40 -13.08 -7.43
C MET A 73 21.47 -12.98 -8.95
N GLY A 74 20.51 -12.31 -9.58
CA GLY A 74 20.57 -12.04 -11.02
C GLY A 74 21.78 -11.21 -11.43
N ALA A 75 22.10 -10.16 -10.65
CA ALA A 75 23.26 -9.32 -10.91
C ALA A 75 24.59 -10.07 -10.74
N VAL A 76 24.71 -10.89 -9.69
CA VAL A 76 25.91 -11.68 -9.40
C VAL A 76 26.15 -12.72 -10.50
N LEU A 77 25.11 -13.45 -10.91
CA LEU A 77 25.18 -14.42 -12.00
C LEU A 77 25.57 -13.77 -13.34
N ALA A 78 25.23 -12.50 -13.54
CA ALA A 78 25.60 -11.77 -14.75
C ALA A 78 27.04 -11.24 -14.73
N ALA A 79 27.54 -10.84 -13.55
CA ALA A 79 28.83 -10.16 -13.40
C ALA A 79 29.99 -11.08 -13.01
N HIS A 80 29.73 -12.22 -12.36
CA HIS A 80 30.78 -13.06 -11.77
C HIS A 80 30.72 -14.50 -12.34
N PRO A 81 31.87 -15.08 -12.78
CA PRO A 81 31.93 -16.45 -13.30
C PRO A 81 31.74 -17.51 -12.21
N GLU A 82 32.08 -17.19 -10.95
CA GLU A 82 31.94 -18.07 -9.79
C GLU A 82 30.98 -17.44 -8.76
N PRO A 83 29.66 -17.60 -8.91
CA PRO A 83 28.67 -16.93 -8.06
C PRO A 83 28.73 -17.42 -6.60
N ASP A 84 29.11 -18.68 -6.37
CA ASP A 84 29.09 -19.29 -5.04
C ASP A 84 30.15 -18.68 -4.12
N SER A 85 31.35 -18.40 -4.64
CA SER A 85 32.42 -17.75 -3.87
C SER A 85 32.04 -16.32 -3.49
N TRP A 86 31.33 -15.60 -4.37
CA TRP A 86 30.87 -14.24 -4.11
C TRP A 86 29.88 -14.16 -2.92
N TRP A 87 28.95 -15.11 -2.78
CA TRP A 87 28.01 -15.10 -1.65
C TRP A 87 28.67 -15.30 -0.29
N THR A 88 29.80 -16.02 -0.26
CA THR A 88 30.61 -16.20 0.95
C THR A 88 31.59 -15.04 1.22
N SER A 89 31.73 -14.12 0.26
CA SER A 89 32.60 -12.97 0.38
C SER A 89 31.99 -11.86 1.27
N PHE A 90 32.83 -10.91 1.67
CA PHE A 90 32.39 -9.72 2.40
C PHE A 90 31.35 -8.89 1.63
N GLU A 91 31.46 -8.82 0.30
CA GLU A 91 30.51 -8.09 -0.56
C GLU A 91 29.14 -8.78 -0.58
N GLY A 92 29.12 -10.11 -0.65
CA GLY A 92 27.91 -10.91 -0.58
C GLY A 92 27.19 -10.71 0.75
N LEU A 93 27.92 -10.82 1.87
CA LEU A 93 27.39 -10.57 3.21
C LEU A 93 26.83 -9.15 3.35
N THR A 94 27.56 -8.14 2.89
CA THR A 94 27.14 -6.73 2.93
C THR A 94 25.87 -6.51 2.11
N THR A 95 25.76 -7.15 0.94
CA THR A 95 24.58 -7.06 0.07
C THR A 95 23.35 -7.70 0.73
N VAL A 96 23.50 -8.87 1.35
CA VAL A 96 22.41 -9.54 2.07
C VAL A 96 21.95 -8.72 3.27
N CYS A 97 22.88 -8.23 4.10
CA CYS A 97 22.57 -7.38 5.24
C CYS A 97 21.90 -6.07 4.81
N GLY A 98 22.41 -5.43 3.75
CA GLY A 98 21.81 -4.23 3.17
C GLY A 98 20.39 -4.46 2.67
N ALA A 99 20.13 -5.58 1.99
CA ALA A 99 18.80 -5.94 1.52
C ALA A 99 17.81 -6.18 2.67
N GLN A 100 18.24 -6.84 3.75
CA GLN A 100 17.40 -7.05 4.94
C GLN A 100 17.09 -5.74 5.66
N ILE A 101 18.08 -4.85 5.80
CA ILE A 101 17.90 -3.52 6.38
C ILE A 101 16.88 -2.72 5.57
N ALA A 102 17.06 -2.64 4.25
CA ALA A 102 16.13 -1.92 3.36
C ALA A 102 14.71 -2.48 3.45
N ALA A 103 14.57 -3.80 3.46
CA ALA A 103 13.31 -4.50 3.63
C ALA A 103 12.61 -4.17 4.95
N VAL A 104 13.33 -4.26 6.07
CA VAL A 104 12.79 -3.96 7.41
C VAL A 104 12.40 -2.49 7.52
N ILE A 105 13.22 -1.55 7.00
CA ILE A 105 12.87 -0.13 6.97
C ILE A 105 11.53 0.07 6.26
N PHE A 106 11.36 -0.52 5.07
CA PHE A 106 10.13 -0.40 4.31
C PHE A 106 8.90 -0.94 5.08
N GLY A 107 8.99 -2.16 5.61
CA GLY A 107 7.89 -2.75 6.40
C GLY A 107 7.57 -1.98 7.68
N ALA A 108 8.61 -1.49 8.37
CA ALA A 108 8.47 -0.70 9.59
C ALA A 108 7.79 0.65 9.31
N VAL A 109 8.13 1.31 8.21
CA VAL A 109 7.50 2.56 7.77
C VAL A 109 6.00 2.34 7.52
N LEU A 110 5.64 1.27 6.81
CA LEU A 110 4.24 0.94 6.53
C LEU A 110 3.45 0.66 7.82
N ALA A 111 4.02 -0.10 8.76
CA ALA A 111 3.35 -0.44 10.02
C ALA A 111 3.14 0.79 10.92
N ALA A 112 4.15 1.67 10.98
CA ALA A 112 4.18 2.83 11.88
C ALA A 112 3.47 4.09 11.35
N ALA A 113 3.23 4.19 10.04
CA ALA A 113 2.59 5.37 9.42
C ALA A 113 1.23 5.69 10.07
N GLY A 114 1.05 6.93 10.52
CA GLY A 114 -0.19 7.41 11.13
C GLY A 114 -0.41 6.98 12.59
N ARG A 115 0.63 6.57 13.34
CA ARG A 115 0.49 6.12 14.75
C ARG A 115 1.41 6.88 15.71
N VAL A 116 0.94 7.09 16.95
CA VAL A 116 1.68 7.78 18.03
C VAL A 116 2.81 6.95 18.66
N GLY A 117 2.94 5.67 18.31
CA GLY A 117 3.93 4.74 18.86
C GLY A 117 4.87 4.15 17.81
N GLY A 118 5.34 4.94 16.86
CA GLY A 118 6.08 4.46 15.68
C GLY A 118 7.25 3.51 16.00
N PHE A 119 8.00 3.78 17.07
CA PHE A 119 9.11 2.93 17.51
C PHE A 119 8.66 1.49 17.79
N VAL A 120 7.56 1.30 18.54
CA VAL A 120 7.09 -0.04 18.94
C VAL A 120 6.68 -0.85 17.71
N PHE A 121 5.93 -0.24 16.78
CA PHE A 121 5.53 -0.90 15.54
C PHE A 121 6.74 -1.29 14.69
N GLY A 122 7.66 -0.36 14.49
CA GLY A 122 8.86 -0.60 13.69
C GLY A 122 9.80 -1.63 14.31
N ALA A 123 10.03 -1.56 15.62
CA ALA A 123 10.84 -2.53 16.37
C ALA A 123 10.22 -3.93 16.34
N THR A 124 8.90 -4.03 16.43
CA THR A 124 8.19 -5.32 16.34
C THR A 124 8.34 -5.92 14.93
N VAL A 125 8.18 -5.13 13.87
CA VAL A 125 8.42 -5.59 12.50
C VAL A 125 9.87 -6.06 12.32
N GLY A 126 10.84 -5.27 12.80
CA GLY A 126 12.26 -5.63 12.76
C GLY A 126 12.58 -6.91 13.52
N GLY A 127 11.98 -7.12 14.69
CA GLY A 127 12.13 -8.34 15.48
C GLY A 127 11.51 -9.58 14.81
N VAL A 128 10.30 -9.45 14.27
CA VAL A 128 9.65 -10.55 13.54
C VAL A 128 10.46 -10.93 12.30
N CYS A 129 10.84 -9.95 11.46
CA CYS A 129 11.64 -10.22 10.27
C CYS A 129 13.03 -10.75 10.62
N GLY A 130 13.72 -10.16 11.59
CA GLY A 130 15.04 -10.61 12.04
C GLY A 130 15.03 -12.02 12.60
N GLY A 131 14.01 -12.37 13.39
CA GLY A 131 13.81 -13.74 13.89
C GLY A 131 13.57 -14.74 12.76
N LEU A 132 12.77 -14.37 11.75
CA LEU A 132 12.54 -15.22 10.58
C LEU A 132 13.78 -15.39 9.71
N PHE A 133 14.59 -14.33 9.53
CA PHE A 133 15.87 -14.44 8.82
C PHE A 133 16.85 -15.33 9.56
N LEU A 134 17.00 -15.16 10.88
CA LEU A 134 17.83 -16.04 11.70
C LEU A 134 17.36 -17.49 11.61
N ALA A 135 16.06 -17.74 11.72
CA ALA A 135 15.50 -19.08 11.59
C ALA A 135 15.79 -19.69 10.22
N ALA A 136 15.68 -18.91 9.14
CA ALA A 136 15.99 -19.37 7.79
C ALA A 136 17.48 -19.75 7.63
N GLU A 137 18.41 -18.96 8.18
CA GLU A 137 19.85 -19.28 8.14
C GLU A 137 20.19 -20.53 8.97
N LEU A 138 19.57 -20.70 10.14
CA LEU A 138 19.75 -21.90 10.96
C LEU A 138 19.22 -23.16 10.25
N VAL A 139 18.08 -23.07 9.58
CA VAL A 139 17.52 -24.17 8.77
C VAL A 139 18.40 -24.46 7.55
N ALA A 140 19.06 -23.44 6.98
CA ALA A 140 20.02 -23.60 5.89
C ALA A 140 21.36 -24.22 6.34
N GLY A 141 21.55 -24.50 7.64
CA GLY A 141 22.72 -25.17 8.17
C GLY A 141 23.84 -24.24 8.62
N ALA A 142 23.55 -22.95 8.84
CA ALA A 142 24.53 -22.02 9.38
C ALA A 142 25.04 -22.49 10.76
N PRO A 143 26.35 -22.41 11.06
CA PRO A 143 26.89 -22.93 12.30
C PRO A 143 26.41 -22.11 13.50
N PHE A 144 25.87 -22.78 14.51
CA PHE A 144 25.34 -22.15 15.74
C PHE A 144 26.36 -21.31 16.53
N ARG A 145 27.65 -21.40 16.22
CA ARG A 145 28.73 -20.67 16.91
C ARG A 145 28.99 -19.28 16.33
N ASP A 146 28.40 -18.93 15.20
CA ASP A 146 28.60 -17.63 14.56
C ASP A 146 27.83 -16.56 15.32
N LEU A 147 28.53 -15.87 16.24
CA LEU A 147 27.98 -14.81 17.09
C LEU A 147 27.28 -13.71 16.29
N VAL A 148 27.72 -13.47 15.05
CA VAL A 148 27.16 -12.48 14.12
C VAL A 148 25.68 -12.75 13.82
N LEU A 149 25.28 -14.02 13.68
CA LEU A 149 23.89 -14.41 13.39
C LEU A 149 22.92 -13.97 14.51
N TYR A 150 23.37 -14.01 15.76
CA TYR A 150 22.53 -13.64 16.91
C TYR A 150 22.44 -12.13 17.13
N ILE A 151 23.41 -11.36 16.65
CA ILE A 151 23.41 -9.89 16.73
C ILE A 151 22.46 -9.29 15.69
N GLN A 152 22.31 -9.95 14.53
CA GLN A 152 21.52 -9.48 13.41
C GLN A 152 20.05 -9.15 13.76
N PRO A 153 19.28 -9.99 14.48
CA PRO A 153 17.92 -9.63 14.91
C PRO A 153 17.87 -8.36 15.77
N LEU A 154 18.84 -8.17 16.68
CA LEU A 154 18.89 -6.98 17.54
C LEU A 154 19.14 -5.72 16.73
N VAL A 155 20.02 -5.79 15.73
CA VAL A 155 20.27 -4.69 14.79
C VAL A 155 19.00 -4.37 13.99
N LEU A 156 18.29 -5.37 13.48
CA LEU A 156 17.05 -5.15 12.72
C LEU A 156 15.91 -4.60 13.58
N VAL A 157 15.82 -4.97 14.86
CA VAL A 157 14.90 -4.34 15.84
C VAL A 157 15.22 -2.85 15.99
N ALA A 158 16.49 -2.50 16.18
CA ALA A 158 16.90 -1.10 16.33
C ALA A 158 16.62 -0.28 15.06
N VAL A 159 17.01 -0.80 13.90
CA VAL A 159 16.76 -0.19 12.59
C VAL A 159 15.26 -0.01 12.34
N GLY A 160 14.46 -1.06 12.56
CA GLY A 160 13.01 -1.00 12.43
C GLY A 160 12.40 0.04 13.35
N GLY A 161 12.85 0.11 14.61
CA GLY A 161 12.41 1.12 15.57
C GLY A 161 12.69 2.55 15.12
N ILE A 162 13.90 2.83 14.63
CA ILE A 162 14.29 4.15 14.09
C ILE A 162 13.43 4.51 12.87
N ALA A 163 13.27 3.59 11.92
CA ALA A 163 12.43 3.78 10.74
C ALA A 163 10.96 4.06 11.12
N GLY A 164 10.45 3.36 12.13
CA GLY A 164 9.12 3.56 12.66
C GLY A 164 8.92 4.95 13.29
N VAL A 165 9.91 5.47 14.02
CA VAL A 165 9.89 6.85 14.54
C VAL A 165 9.86 7.86 13.40
N PHE A 166 10.70 7.68 12.38
CA PHE A 166 10.73 8.56 11.22
C PHE A 166 9.38 8.56 10.49
N ALA A 167 8.80 7.38 10.26
CA ALA A 167 7.49 7.25 9.64
C ALA A 167 6.37 7.91 10.44
N ALA A 168 6.35 7.73 11.77
CA ALA A 168 5.38 8.39 12.64
C ALA A 168 5.56 9.91 12.69
N ARG A 169 6.73 10.46 12.35
CA ARG A 169 6.96 11.91 12.26
C ARG A 169 6.53 12.48 10.91
N VAL A 170 6.84 11.79 9.81
CA VAL A 170 6.46 12.22 8.46
C VAL A 170 4.96 12.06 8.23
N TRP A 171 4.40 10.92 8.66
CA TRP A 171 2.97 10.61 8.62
C TRP A 171 2.42 10.61 10.04
N GLY A 172 2.48 11.77 10.71
CA GLY A 172 1.91 11.96 12.05
C GLY A 172 0.55 11.32 12.21
N ALA A 173 0.32 10.64 13.33
CA ALA A 173 -1.03 10.28 13.71
C ALA A 173 -1.87 11.55 13.71
N VAL A 174 -2.99 11.54 12.98
CA VAL A 174 -3.99 12.59 13.13
C VAL A 174 -4.41 12.52 14.60
N PRO A 175 -4.20 13.59 15.40
CA PRO A 175 -4.64 13.57 16.77
C PRO A 175 -6.11 13.21 16.76
N VAL A 176 -6.49 12.17 17.51
CA VAL A 176 -7.90 11.86 17.75
C VAL A 176 -8.38 13.00 18.63
N LEU A 177 -8.82 14.08 17.96
CA LEU A 177 -9.58 15.09 18.65
C LEU A 177 -10.95 14.45 18.84
N ASP A 178 -11.24 14.05 20.08
CA ASP A 178 -12.60 13.81 20.54
C ASP A 178 -13.34 15.15 20.47
N MET A 179 -13.70 15.55 19.26
CA MET A 179 -14.54 16.70 19.04
C MET A 179 -15.97 16.21 19.22
N PRO A 180 -16.67 16.62 20.28
CA PRO A 180 -18.12 16.46 20.31
C PRO A 180 -18.69 17.07 19.03
N VAL A 181 -19.37 16.24 18.23
CA VAL A 181 -19.98 16.69 16.97
C VAL A 181 -21.06 17.71 17.34
N PRO A 182 -20.99 18.97 16.88
CA PRO A 182 -21.99 19.97 17.22
C PRO A 182 -23.34 19.52 16.70
N VAL A 183 -24.25 19.16 17.60
CA VAL A 183 -25.64 18.94 17.27
C VAL A 183 -26.30 20.31 17.14
N SER A 184 -26.93 20.58 15.99
CA SER A 184 -27.72 21.79 15.78
C SER A 184 -28.83 21.86 16.83
N GLN A 185 -28.67 22.70 17.85
CA GLN A 185 -29.75 23.01 18.78
C GLN A 185 -30.80 23.82 18.02
N LYS A 186 -31.88 23.13 17.64
CA LYS A 186 -33.09 23.72 17.07
C LYS A 186 -33.77 24.59 18.13
N LEU A 187 -33.29 25.81 18.33
CA LEU A 187 -34.09 26.89 18.94
C LEU A 187 -35.00 27.58 17.90
N SER A 188 -35.01 27.13 16.64
CA SER A 188 -35.97 27.57 15.63
C SER A 188 -37.07 26.52 15.48
N SER A 189 -38.30 26.91 15.82
CA SER A 189 -39.55 26.12 15.77
C SER A 189 -39.94 25.63 14.37
N LEU A 190 -39.17 25.94 13.33
CA LEU A 190 -39.27 25.32 12.00
C LEU A 190 -38.55 23.98 12.00
N CYS A 191 -39.10 23.02 12.73
CA CYS A 191 -38.70 21.63 12.67
C CYS A 191 -39.26 21.01 11.39
N LEU A 192 -38.72 21.42 10.23
CA LEU A 192 -38.75 20.59 9.03
C LEU A 192 -38.23 19.23 9.46
N THR A 193 -39.04 18.21 9.17
CA THR A 193 -38.76 16.80 9.39
C THR A 193 -37.29 16.57 9.11
N PRO A 194 -36.50 16.03 10.05
CA PRO A 194 -35.17 15.59 9.69
C PRO A 194 -35.41 14.48 8.68
N ASP A 195 -35.37 14.81 7.38
CA ASP A 195 -35.17 13.82 6.34
C ASP A 195 -34.04 12.99 6.88
N ALA A 196 -34.36 11.74 7.23
CA ALA A 196 -33.37 10.78 7.63
C ALA A 196 -32.37 10.85 6.50
N LEU A 197 -31.22 11.50 6.76
CA LEU A 197 -30.17 11.66 5.78
C LEU A 197 -29.72 10.24 5.53
N VAL A 198 -30.38 9.61 4.56
CA VAL A 198 -30.01 8.33 3.99
C VAL A 198 -28.54 8.51 3.79
N SER A 199 -27.75 7.63 4.41
CA SER A 199 -26.32 7.64 4.21
C SER A 199 -26.12 7.34 2.73
N THR A 200 -26.17 8.39 1.90
CA THR A 200 -25.89 8.35 0.49
C THR A 200 -24.44 7.97 0.47
N GLY A 201 -24.19 6.68 0.27
CA GLY A 201 -22.87 6.08 0.44
C GLY A 201 -21.80 6.91 -0.24
N ARG A 202 -20.58 6.85 0.30
CA ARG A 202 -19.46 7.67 -0.16
C ARG A 202 -19.38 7.72 -1.70
N PRO A 203 -19.29 8.91 -2.30
CA PRO A 203 -19.34 9.04 -3.75
C PRO A 203 -18.18 8.28 -4.37
N THR A 204 -18.49 7.49 -5.39
CA THR A 204 -17.48 6.68 -6.09
C THR A 204 -16.63 7.61 -6.95
N ALA A 205 -15.34 7.76 -6.62
CA ALA A 205 -14.36 8.53 -7.38
C ALA A 205 -13.99 7.88 -8.74
N TRP A 206 -14.95 7.84 -9.66
CA TRP A 206 -14.84 7.17 -10.97
C TRP A 206 -13.60 7.54 -11.75
N ALA A 207 -13.22 8.82 -11.81
CA ALA A 207 -12.02 9.26 -12.55
C ALA A 207 -10.74 8.54 -12.09
N ARG A 208 -10.59 8.32 -10.77
CA ARG A 208 -9.41 7.60 -10.22
C ARG A 208 -9.48 6.10 -10.46
N ILE A 209 -10.67 5.52 -10.35
CA ILE A 209 -10.90 4.10 -10.68
C ILE A 209 -10.52 3.85 -12.14
N MET A 210 -11.02 4.69 -13.05
CA MET A 210 -10.72 4.60 -14.49
C MET A 210 -9.23 4.76 -14.74
N PHE A 211 -8.59 5.77 -14.15
CA PHE A 211 -7.15 5.99 -14.30
C PHE A 211 -6.33 4.79 -13.77
N GLY A 212 -6.68 4.29 -12.58
CA GLY A 212 -6.06 3.12 -11.98
C GLY A 212 -6.21 1.88 -12.88
N ALA A 213 -7.42 1.59 -13.34
CA ALA A 213 -7.71 0.48 -14.24
C ALA A 213 -6.93 0.59 -15.57
N THR A 214 -6.90 1.77 -16.18
CA THR A 214 -6.11 2.02 -17.41
C THR A 214 -4.63 1.77 -17.17
N LEU A 215 -4.08 2.23 -16.04
CA LEU A 215 -2.68 1.98 -15.68
C LEU A 215 -2.40 0.48 -15.52
N MET A 216 -3.30 -0.29 -14.90
CA MET A 216 -3.16 -1.75 -14.79
C MET A 216 -3.04 -2.41 -16.17
N VAL A 217 -3.93 -2.06 -17.11
CA VAL A 217 -3.94 -2.62 -18.47
C VAL A 217 -2.65 -2.26 -19.22
N ILE A 218 -2.26 -0.99 -19.19
CA ILE A 218 -1.02 -0.52 -19.84
C ILE A 218 0.19 -1.23 -19.25
N ALA A 219 0.29 -1.35 -17.93
CA ALA A 219 1.41 -2.01 -17.28
C ALA A 219 1.55 -3.48 -17.69
N VAL A 220 0.44 -4.23 -17.73
CA VAL A 220 0.47 -5.63 -18.17
C VAL A 220 0.86 -5.72 -19.66
N ALA A 221 0.27 -4.87 -20.52
CA ALA A 221 0.50 -4.90 -21.96
C ALA A 221 1.91 -4.43 -22.38
N ALA A 222 2.48 -3.47 -21.66
CA ALA A 222 3.78 -2.85 -21.96
C ALA A 222 4.94 -3.44 -21.14
N SER A 223 4.67 -4.31 -20.17
CA SER A 223 5.69 -4.93 -19.30
C SER A 223 6.88 -5.53 -20.04
N ASP A 224 6.64 -6.20 -21.17
CA ASP A 224 7.72 -6.79 -21.97
C ASP A 224 8.57 -5.72 -22.68
N GLN A 225 7.93 -4.65 -23.18
CA GLN A 225 8.64 -3.51 -23.76
C GLN A 225 9.47 -2.77 -22.71
N LEU A 226 8.96 -2.63 -21.47
CA LEU A 226 9.70 -2.06 -20.35
C LEU A 226 10.94 -2.90 -20.03
N ARG A 227 10.80 -4.24 -19.94
CA ARG A 227 11.94 -5.14 -19.75
C ARG A 227 12.97 -5.00 -20.87
N LEU A 228 12.54 -5.05 -22.12
CA LEU A 228 13.43 -4.91 -23.28
C LEU A 228 14.11 -3.54 -23.32
N GLY A 229 13.39 -2.47 -22.98
CA GLY A 229 13.94 -1.13 -22.84
C GLY A 229 15.03 -1.08 -21.77
N MET A 230 14.75 -1.60 -20.57
CA MET A 230 15.74 -1.66 -19.49
C MET A 230 16.97 -2.48 -19.86
N GLN A 231 16.81 -3.60 -20.58
CA GLN A 231 17.94 -4.38 -21.10
C GLN A 231 18.79 -3.54 -22.06
N ARG A 232 18.16 -2.86 -23.02
CA ARG A 232 18.85 -2.01 -24.00
C ARG A 232 19.60 -0.85 -23.35
N TYR A 233 19.03 -0.22 -22.33
CA TYR A 233 19.64 0.92 -21.64
C TYR A 233 20.63 0.53 -20.53
N SER A 234 20.76 -0.76 -20.22
CA SER A 234 21.66 -1.25 -19.16
C SER A 234 23.09 -1.51 -19.62
N ASP A 235 23.44 -1.24 -20.88
CA ASP A 235 24.77 -1.53 -21.46
C ASP A 235 25.25 -2.98 -21.20
N GLY A 236 24.31 -3.93 -21.17
CA GLY A 236 24.60 -5.34 -20.89
C GLY A 236 24.64 -5.74 -19.40
N MET A 237 24.48 -4.78 -18.48
CA MET A 237 24.42 -5.08 -17.03
C MET A 237 23.18 -5.91 -16.66
N LEU A 238 22.06 -5.77 -17.39
CA LEU A 238 20.88 -6.63 -17.24
C LEU A 238 20.88 -7.73 -18.30
N ASN A 239 21.90 -8.61 -18.28
CA ASN A 239 21.89 -9.80 -19.11
C ASN A 239 20.96 -10.85 -18.53
N VAL A 240 19.84 -11.12 -19.21
CA VAL A 240 18.88 -12.13 -18.77
C VAL A 240 19.22 -13.46 -19.44
N GLY A 241 19.99 -14.27 -18.72
CA GLY A 241 20.58 -15.51 -19.25
C GLY A 241 19.58 -16.63 -19.54
N SER A 242 18.30 -16.50 -19.13
CA SER A 242 17.28 -17.52 -19.40
C SER A 242 15.92 -16.93 -19.77
N VAL A 243 15.18 -17.65 -20.63
CA VAL A 243 13.80 -17.30 -21.01
C VAL A 243 12.87 -17.27 -19.79
N GLY A 244 13.07 -18.17 -18.83
CA GLY A 244 12.31 -18.21 -17.58
C GLY A 244 12.49 -16.94 -16.74
N GLN A 245 13.74 -16.50 -16.57
CA GLN A 245 14.05 -15.26 -15.85
C GLN A 245 13.47 -14.03 -16.55
N ALA A 246 13.49 -13.99 -17.89
CA ALA A 246 12.88 -12.89 -18.64
C ALA A 246 11.37 -12.81 -18.39
N LYS A 247 10.66 -13.94 -18.47
CA LYS A 247 9.23 -14.00 -18.20
C LYS A 247 8.89 -13.61 -16.76
N PHE A 248 9.71 -14.04 -15.79
CA PHE A 248 9.55 -13.66 -14.38
C PHE A 248 9.71 -12.15 -14.16
N ILE A 249 10.74 -11.52 -14.73
CA ILE A 249 10.95 -10.07 -14.63
C ILE A 249 9.80 -9.30 -15.29
N THR A 250 9.38 -9.73 -16.48
CA THR A 250 8.20 -9.16 -17.16
C THR A 250 6.94 -9.26 -16.28
N TRP A 251 6.73 -10.40 -15.61
CA TRP A 251 5.64 -10.57 -14.65
C TRP A 251 5.76 -9.63 -13.44
N GLN A 252 6.95 -9.43 -12.89
CA GLN A 252 7.16 -8.50 -11.78
C GLN A 252 6.77 -7.06 -12.15
N PHE A 253 7.15 -6.57 -13.34
CA PHE A 253 6.72 -5.24 -13.80
C PHE A 253 5.21 -5.12 -13.93
N ALA A 254 4.56 -6.16 -14.47
CA ALA A 254 3.11 -6.21 -14.56
C ALA A 254 2.46 -6.15 -13.17
N VAL A 255 2.92 -6.97 -12.20
CA VAL A 255 2.41 -6.99 -10.82
C VAL A 255 2.57 -5.63 -10.16
N LEU A 256 3.74 -4.99 -10.27
CA LEU A 256 3.99 -3.67 -9.70
C LEU A 256 3.07 -2.61 -10.30
N GLY A 257 2.88 -2.63 -11.62
CA GLY A 257 1.97 -1.70 -12.28
C GLY A 257 0.51 -1.93 -11.91
N VAL A 258 0.08 -3.20 -11.76
CA VAL A 258 -1.28 -3.51 -11.30
C VAL A 258 -1.50 -3.03 -9.87
N LEU A 259 -0.57 -3.31 -8.95
CA LEU A 259 -0.62 -2.82 -7.57
C LEU A 259 -0.66 -1.30 -7.53
N THR A 260 0.17 -0.63 -8.31
CA THR A 260 0.21 0.84 -8.40
C THR A 260 -1.13 1.40 -8.90
N GLY A 261 -1.74 0.78 -9.91
CA GLY A 261 -3.09 1.14 -10.36
C GLY A 261 -4.13 1.01 -9.25
N GLY A 262 -4.04 -0.04 -8.43
CA GLY A 262 -4.90 -0.23 -7.26
C GLY A 262 -4.69 0.84 -6.18
N VAL A 263 -3.42 1.19 -5.89
CA VAL A 263 -3.05 2.25 -4.95
C VAL A 263 -3.65 3.58 -5.37
N ILE A 264 -3.50 3.97 -6.64
CA ILE A 264 -4.05 5.22 -7.16
C ILE A 264 -5.57 5.24 -7.10
N ALA A 265 -6.22 4.11 -7.41
CA ALA A 265 -7.68 3.99 -7.31
C ALA A 265 -8.16 4.17 -5.85
N GLY A 266 -7.46 3.59 -4.88
CA GLY A 266 -7.81 3.64 -3.46
C GLY A 266 -7.38 4.91 -2.72
N ALA A 267 -6.41 5.66 -3.26
CA ALA A 267 -5.79 6.80 -2.60
C ALA A 267 -6.80 7.92 -2.26
N SER A 268 -6.67 8.48 -1.05
CA SER A 268 -7.50 9.56 -0.47
C SER A 268 -9.00 9.26 -0.40
N THR A 269 -9.34 7.96 -0.37
CA THR A 269 -10.69 7.46 -0.16
C THR A 269 -10.75 6.68 1.15
N GLY A 270 -11.85 6.82 1.89
CA GLY A 270 -12.11 5.96 3.05
C GLY A 270 -12.66 4.58 2.66
N THR A 271 -12.65 4.23 1.37
CA THR A 271 -13.17 2.97 0.81
C THR A 271 -12.17 2.36 -0.17
N GLY A 272 -10.87 2.47 0.13
CA GLY A 272 -9.79 2.08 -0.78
C GLY A 272 -9.91 0.67 -1.33
N ILE A 273 -10.32 -0.30 -0.50
CA ILE A 273 -10.62 -1.68 -0.91
C ILE A 273 -11.66 -1.73 -2.04
N ARG A 274 -12.79 -1.02 -1.87
CA ARG A 274 -13.87 -0.99 -2.87
C ARG A 274 -13.36 -0.41 -4.18
N HIS A 275 -12.65 0.72 -4.12
CA HIS A 275 -12.09 1.37 -5.31
C HIS A 275 -11.07 0.48 -6.02
N GLY A 276 -10.19 -0.20 -5.27
CA GLY A 276 -9.20 -1.13 -5.80
C GLY A 276 -9.83 -2.36 -6.45
N LEU A 277 -10.88 -2.94 -5.85
CA LEU A 277 -11.62 -4.07 -6.44
C LEU A 277 -12.32 -3.67 -7.74
N ILE A 278 -13.00 -2.51 -7.77
CA ILE A 278 -13.64 -2.02 -9.00
C ILE A 278 -12.58 -1.77 -10.08
N ALA A 279 -11.47 -1.09 -9.74
CA ALA A 279 -10.38 -0.85 -10.67
C ALA A 279 -9.75 -2.17 -11.17
N GLY A 280 -9.55 -3.14 -10.28
CA GLY A 280 -9.06 -4.48 -10.61
C GLY A 280 -10.01 -5.25 -11.53
N ALA A 281 -11.32 -5.16 -11.33
CA ALA A 281 -12.31 -5.78 -12.21
C ALA A 281 -12.24 -5.18 -13.63
N MET A 282 -12.21 -3.85 -13.72
CA MET A 282 -12.11 -3.14 -14.99
C MET A 282 -10.76 -3.40 -15.68
N GLY A 283 -9.67 -3.40 -14.92
CA GLY A 283 -8.34 -3.75 -15.40
C GLY A 283 -8.26 -5.19 -15.89
N GLY A 284 -8.89 -6.13 -15.18
CA GLY A 284 -9.00 -7.53 -15.58
C GLY A 284 -9.71 -7.70 -16.91
N VAL A 285 -10.87 -7.05 -17.08
CA VAL A 285 -11.60 -7.01 -18.36
C VAL A 285 -10.73 -6.42 -19.48
N GLY A 286 -10.02 -5.33 -19.20
CA GLY A 286 -9.11 -4.72 -20.18
C GLY A 286 -7.94 -5.62 -20.59
N VAL A 287 -7.35 -6.35 -19.64
CA VAL A 287 -6.27 -7.32 -19.91
C VAL A 287 -6.77 -8.52 -20.70
N LEU A 288 -7.98 -9.02 -20.41
CA LEU A 288 -8.63 -10.05 -21.21
C LEU A 288 -8.91 -9.56 -22.64
N GLY A 289 -9.43 -8.34 -22.79
CA GLY A 289 -9.65 -7.73 -24.10
C GLY A 289 -8.36 -7.61 -24.90
N ALA A 290 -7.28 -7.13 -24.28
CA ALA A 290 -5.96 -7.06 -24.91
C ALA A 290 -5.41 -8.44 -25.30
N THR A 291 -5.65 -9.47 -24.48
CA THR A 291 -5.29 -10.86 -24.76
C THR A 291 -6.10 -11.42 -25.93
N ALA A 292 -7.41 -11.21 -25.94
CA ALA A 292 -8.29 -11.66 -27.01
C ALA A 292 -7.96 -10.99 -28.35
N LEU A 293 -7.65 -9.69 -28.35
CA LEU A 293 -7.25 -8.95 -29.56
C LEU A 293 -5.94 -9.46 -30.16
N ARG A 294 -5.00 -9.94 -29.34
CA ARG A 294 -3.75 -10.52 -29.82
C ARG A 294 -3.87 -11.98 -30.25
N GLY A 295 -4.91 -12.69 -29.80
CA GLY A 295 -5.07 -14.13 -30.02
C GLY A 295 -4.15 -15.01 -29.17
N GLU A 296 -3.28 -14.40 -28.34
CA GLU A 296 -2.35 -15.08 -27.45
C GLU A 296 -2.31 -14.40 -26.08
N ALA A 297 -2.03 -15.17 -25.03
CA ALA A 297 -1.87 -14.63 -23.68
C ALA A 297 -0.69 -13.65 -23.62
N LEU A 298 -0.91 -12.46 -23.04
CA LEU A 298 0.17 -11.53 -22.74
C LEU A 298 1.25 -12.21 -21.90
N SER A 299 2.52 -11.91 -22.17
CA SER A 299 3.68 -12.57 -21.52
C SER A 299 3.58 -12.70 -19.99
N PRO A 300 3.19 -11.66 -19.21
CA PRO A 300 2.96 -11.79 -17.77
C PRO A 300 1.85 -12.77 -17.40
N VAL A 301 0.76 -12.76 -18.16
CA VAL A 301 -0.41 -13.62 -17.91
C VAL A 301 -0.03 -15.06 -18.20
N ASN A 302 0.66 -15.32 -19.30
CA ASN A 302 1.15 -16.65 -19.65
C ASN A 302 2.11 -17.20 -18.58
N PHE A 303 3.03 -16.37 -18.07
CA PHE A 303 3.90 -16.76 -16.96
C PHE A 303 3.10 -17.15 -15.71
N TRP A 304 2.13 -16.32 -15.31
CA TRP A 304 1.26 -16.59 -14.17
C TRP A 304 0.46 -17.89 -14.33
N LEU A 305 -0.15 -18.12 -15.49
CA LEU A 305 -0.87 -19.35 -15.81
C LEU A 305 0.07 -20.56 -15.77
N GLY A 306 1.30 -20.43 -16.26
CA GLY A 306 2.31 -21.48 -16.16
C GLY A 306 2.64 -21.87 -14.72
N GLN A 307 2.76 -20.90 -13.80
CA GLN A 307 3.00 -21.17 -12.38
C GLN A 307 1.82 -21.88 -11.69
N LEU A 308 0.60 -21.74 -12.23
CA LEU A 308 -0.59 -22.43 -11.75
C LEU A 308 -0.84 -23.76 -12.47
N SER A 309 0.09 -24.22 -13.32
CA SER A 309 -0.08 -25.40 -14.19
C SER A 309 -1.27 -25.28 -15.15
N LEU A 310 -1.63 -24.05 -15.54
CA LEU A 310 -2.70 -23.72 -16.49
C LEU A 310 -2.16 -23.19 -17.83
N GLY A 311 -0.85 -23.24 -18.06
CA GLY A 311 -0.20 -22.64 -19.23
C GLY A 311 -0.54 -23.28 -20.58
N GLU A 312 -1.03 -24.52 -20.58
CA GLU A 312 -1.46 -25.23 -21.80
C GLU A 312 -2.89 -24.88 -22.22
N LEU A 313 -3.67 -24.24 -21.35
CA LEU A 313 -5.04 -23.87 -21.66
C LEU A 313 -5.07 -22.67 -22.62
N ALA A 314 -6.06 -22.68 -23.52
CA ALA A 314 -6.35 -21.50 -24.33
C ALA A 314 -6.59 -20.28 -23.42
N PRO A 315 -6.11 -19.07 -23.79
CA PRO A 315 -6.29 -17.86 -22.96
C PRO A 315 -7.77 -17.51 -22.69
N THR A 316 -8.67 -18.00 -23.53
CA THR A 316 -10.13 -17.85 -23.43
C THR A 316 -10.80 -18.94 -22.60
N ALA A 317 -10.08 -19.99 -22.19
CA ALA A 317 -10.63 -21.05 -21.36
C ALA A 317 -11.09 -20.48 -20.01
N PRO A 318 -12.27 -20.88 -19.48
CA PRO A 318 -12.82 -20.31 -18.26
C PRO A 318 -11.86 -20.33 -17.06
N ALA A 319 -11.06 -21.38 -16.90
CA ALA A 319 -10.08 -21.49 -15.83
C ALA A 319 -8.92 -20.49 -15.99
N ALA A 320 -8.40 -20.30 -17.20
CA ALA A 320 -7.35 -19.32 -17.49
C ALA A 320 -7.85 -17.88 -17.28
N VAL A 321 -9.08 -17.60 -17.74
CA VAL A 321 -9.77 -16.33 -17.53
C VAL A 321 -9.97 -16.05 -16.04
N ALA A 322 -10.47 -17.02 -15.28
CA ALA A 322 -10.68 -16.89 -13.85
C ALA A 322 -9.37 -16.67 -13.09
N ALA A 323 -8.30 -17.38 -13.44
CA ALA A 323 -6.99 -17.23 -12.82
C ALA A 323 -6.34 -15.86 -13.12
N ALA A 324 -6.45 -15.38 -14.37
CA ALA A 324 -5.94 -14.08 -14.77
C ALA A 324 -6.71 -12.93 -14.10
N VAL A 325 -8.04 -12.94 -14.18
CA VAL A 325 -8.90 -11.90 -13.57
C VAL A 325 -8.81 -11.97 -12.06
N GLY A 326 -8.82 -13.16 -11.46
CA GLY A 326 -8.67 -13.36 -10.02
C GLY A 326 -7.35 -12.81 -9.49
N GLY A 327 -6.24 -13.04 -10.20
CA GLY A 327 -4.94 -12.45 -9.86
C GLY A 327 -4.96 -10.92 -9.89
N ILE A 328 -5.54 -10.32 -10.95
CA ILE A 328 -5.65 -8.86 -11.07
C ILE A 328 -6.59 -8.27 -10.01
N LEU A 329 -7.71 -8.93 -9.71
CA LEU A 329 -8.64 -8.54 -8.65
C LEU A 329 -7.96 -8.57 -7.28
N PHE A 330 -7.19 -9.61 -6.99
CA PHE A 330 -6.45 -9.75 -5.74
C PHE A 330 -5.39 -8.64 -5.59
N LEU A 331 -4.63 -8.36 -6.65
CA LEU A 331 -3.66 -7.26 -6.65
C LEU A 331 -4.36 -5.89 -6.58
N GLY A 332 -5.50 -5.71 -7.24
CA GLY A 332 -6.32 -4.50 -7.14
C GLY A 332 -6.86 -4.28 -5.73
N PHE A 333 -7.30 -5.34 -5.05
CA PHE A 333 -7.70 -5.33 -3.64
C PHE A 333 -6.55 -4.88 -2.74
N LEU A 334 -5.38 -5.51 -2.86
CA LEU A 334 -4.20 -5.18 -2.05
C LEU A 334 -3.73 -3.74 -2.31
N GLY A 335 -3.67 -3.33 -3.58
CA GLY A 335 -3.32 -1.97 -3.97
C GLY A 335 -4.32 -0.95 -3.42
N GLY A 336 -5.63 -1.21 -3.55
CA GLY A 336 -6.67 -0.33 -3.04
C GLY A 336 -6.64 -0.18 -1.51
N TRP A 337 -6.41 -1.28 -0.79
CA TRP A 337 -6.18 -1.26 0.65
C TRP A 337 -4.96 -0.40 1.01
N LEU A 338 -3.83 -0.62 0.34
CA LEU A 338 -2.59 0.12 0.57
C LEU A 338 -2.78 1.61 0.28
N GLY A 339 -3.44 1.95 -0.82
CA GLY A 339 -3.76 3.34 -1.19
C GLY A 339 -4.64 4.04 -0.16
N GLY A 340 -5.69 3.37 0.33
CA GLY A 340 -6.56 3.91 1.37
C GLY A 340 -5.88 4.06 2.74
N ALA A 341 -4.93 3.19 3.05
CA ALA A 341 -4.16 3.23 4.29
C ALA A 341 -3.07 4.32 4.28
N LEU A 342 -2.32 4.43 3.18
CA LEU A 342 -1.20 5.38 3.05
C LEU A 342 -1.64 6.80 2.74
N PHE A 343 -2.64 6.94 1.88
CA PHE A 343 -3.12 8.24 1.44
C PHE A 343 -4.50 8.45 2.04
N GLN A 344 -4.57 8.74 3.34
CA GLN A 344 -5.85 9.07 3.95
C GLN A 344 -6.39 10.41 3.42
N PRO A 345 -7.72 10.57 3.33
CA PRO A 345 -8.34 11.84 2.98
C PRO A 345 -7.92 12.96 3.95
N LEU A 346 -7.22 13.99 3.45
CA LEU A 346 -6.79 15.15 4.27
C LEU A 346 -7.96 15.98 4.84
N ALA A 347 -9.13 15.90 4.23
CA ALA A 347 -10.36 16.55 4.71
C ALA A 347 -11.52 15.54 4.72
N PRO A 348 -12.36 15.52 5.77
CA PRO A 348 -13.51 14.64 5.85
C PRO A 348 -14.61 15.05 4.87
N GLU A 349 -15.52 14.11 4.63
CA GLU A 349 -16.47 14.18 3.53
C GLU A 349 -17.46 15.35 3.65
N HIS A 350 -17.93 15.65 4.86
CA HIS A 350 -18.85 16.76 5.12
C HIS A 350 -18.25 18.14 4.80
N ALA A 351 -16.91 18.26 4.79
CA ALA A 351 -16.21 19.48 4.42
C ALA A 351 -16.04 19.65 2.91
N ARG A 352 -15.96 18.55 2.14
CA ARG A 352 -15.76 18.59 0.69
C ARG A 352 -17.00 19.07 -0.08
N GLY A 353 -18.19 18.80 0.46
CA GLY A 353 -19.46 19.21 -0.16
C GLY A 353 -19.65 20.73 -0.16
N ARG A 354 -19.30 21.41 0.94
CA ARG A 354 -19.50 22.87 1.06
C ARG A 354 -18.61 23.69 0.13
N LEU A 355 -17.39 23.23 -0.14
CA LEU A 355 -16.50 23.86 -1.12
C LEU A 355 -17.11 23.91 -2.52
N LYS A 356 -17.91 22.90 -2.91
CA LYS A 356 -18.59 22.89 -4.20
C LYS A 356 -19.81 23.80 -4.25
N GLN A 357 -20.46 24.05 -3.10
CA GLN A 357 -21.66 24.90 -3.04
C GLN A 357 -21.33 26.40 -2.94
N GLY A 358 -20.16 26.78 -2.44
CA GLY A 358 -19.74 28.19 -2.35
C GLY A 358 -19.03 28.76 -3.59
N LEU A 359 -18.92 27.99 -4.66
CA LEU A 359 -18.28 28.40 -5.93
C LEU A 359 -19.31 28.66 -7.06
N TYR A 360 -20.60 28.67 -6.72
CA TYR A 360 -21.69 29.05 -7.61
C TYR A 360 -22.49 30.19 -6.99
#